data_AF-A0A933JLF8-F1
#
_entry.id   AF-A0A933JLF8-F1
#
_cell.length_a   1.000
_cell.length_b   1.000
_cell.length_c   1.000
_cell.angle_alpha   90.00
_cell.angle_beta   90.00
_cell.angle_gamma   90.00
#
_symmetry.space_group_name_H-M   'P 1'
#
loop_
_entity.id
_entity.type
_entity.pdbx_description
1 polymer ?
#
loop_
_entity_poly.entity_id
_entity_poly.type
_entity_poly.pdbx_seq_one_letter_code
_entity_poly.pdbx_strand_id
1 'polypeptide(L)'
;MSKHRLSASVDVELFRAAERAVEEGLAENISGWINAAMRRQVEHDQRMRALDESLATYEADHGEITAEDMEAASKRARSRAIVVRGGAPQLGSS
;
A
#
# COMPACT_ATOMS: atom_id res chain seq x y z
N MET A 1 -15.38 20.28 -10.77
CA MET A 1 -14.29 19.59 -11.50
C MET A 1 -14.82 19.09 -12.83
N SER A 2 -14.16 19.45 -13.92
CA SER A 2 -14.46 18.93 -15.26
C SER A 2 -14.02 17.47 -15.35
N LYS A 3 -14.89 16.59 -15.85
CA LYS A 3 -14.54 15.21 -16.19
C LYS A 3 -14.19 15.17 -17.67
N HIS A 4 -13.06 14.57 -18.01
CA HIS A 4 -12.68 14.30 -19.40
C HIS A 4 -13.07 12.87 -19.77
N ARG A 5 -13.54 12.67 -21.00
CA ARG A 5 -13.86 11.32 -21.50
C ARG A 5 -12.56 10.62 -21.89
N LEU A 6 -12.32 9.46 -21.29
CA LEU A 6 -11.21 8.57 -21.62
C LEU A 6 -11.74 7.37 -22.38
N SER A 7 -11.07 6.99 -23.47
CA SER A 7 -11.27 5.71 -24.15
C SER A 7 -9.97 4.94 -24.04
N ALA A 8 -10.04 3.73 -23.47
CA ALA A 8 -8.90 2.86 -23.24
C ALA A 8 -9.36 1.40 -23.33
N SER A 9 -8.47 0.54 -23.82
CA SER A 9 -8.66 -0.91 -23.73
C SER A 9 -8.28 -1.38 -22.34
N VAL A 10 -9.07 -2.29 -21.78
CA VAL A 10 -8.82 -2.91 -20.48
C VAL A 10 -8.89 -4.43 -20.63
N ASP A 11 -8.13 -5.14 -19.80
CA ASP A 11 -8.20 -6.59 -19.75
C ASP A 11 -9.60 -7.05 -19.34
N VAL A 12 -10.06 -8.16 -19.91
CA VAL A 12 -11.39 -8.72 -19.66
C VAL A 12 -11.62 -8.99 -18.17
N GLU A 13 -10.60 -9.45 -17.46
CA GLU A 13 -10.70 -9.76 -16.02
C GLU A 13 -10.83 -8.50 -15.16
N LEU A 14 -10.18 -7.40 -15.56
CA LEU A 14 -10.33 -6.10 -14.90
C LEU A 14 -11.72 -5.52 -15.14
N PHE A 15 -12.25 -5.65 -16.35
CA PHE A 15 -13.60 -5.21 -16.67
C PHE A 15 -14.64 -5.98 -15.84
N ARG A 16 -14.52 -7.32 -15.77
CA ARG A 16 -15.38 -8.16 -14.92
C ARG A 16 -15.28 -7.82 -13.44
N ALA A 17 -14.09 -7.46 -12.94
CA ALA A 17 -13.92 -7.01 -11.57
C ALA A 17 -14.65 -5.68 -11.31
N ALA A 18 -14.65 -4.77 -12.28
CA ALA A 18 -15.40 -3.52 -12.19
C ALA A 18 -16.91 -3.76 -12.21
N GLU A 19 -17.41 -4.67 -13.05
CA GLU A 19 -18.82 -5.06 -13.09
C GLU A 19 -19.28 -5.62 -11.73
N ARG A 20 -18.55 -6.60 -11.19
CA ARG A 20 -18.85 -7.16 -9.85
C ARG A 20 -18.86 -6.10 -8.76
N ALA A 21 -17.91 -5.17 -8.77
CA ALA A 21 -17.87 -4.10 -7.79
C ALA A 21 -19.09 -3.17 -7.86
N VAL A 22 -19.67 -2.98 -9.04
CA VAL A 22 -20.92 -2.22 -9.21
C VAL A 22 -22.12 -3.04 -8.73
N GLU A 23 -22.18 -4.32 -9.07
CA GLU A 23 -23.24 -5.24 -8.61
C GLU A 23 -23.27 -5.36 -7.08
N GLU A 24 -22.10 -5.40 -6.45
CA GLU A 24 -21.92 -5.43 -4.99
C GLU A 24 -22.17 -4.07 -4.32
N GLY A 25 -22.42 -3.00 -5.09
CA GLY A 25 -22.66 -1.66 -4.58
C GLY A 25 -21.41 -0.95 -4.03
N LEU A 26 -20.22 -1.48 -4.29
CA LEU A 26 -18.94 -0.86 -3.91
C LEU A 26 -18.63 0.39 -4.76
N ALA A 27 -19.27 0.51 -5.93
CA ALA A 27 -19.23 1.69 -6.78
C ALA A 27 -20.57 1.89 -7.50
N GLU A 28 -20.96 3.15 -7.72
CA GLU A 28 -22.21 3.48 -8.42
C GLU A 28 -22.19 3.12 -9.91
N ASN A 29 -20.99 3.06 -10.52
CA ASN A 29 -20.76 2.69 -11.92
C ASN A 29 -19.27 2.44 -12.15
N ILE A 30 -18.94 1.87 -13.33
CA ILE A 30 -17.56 1.56 -13.73
C ILE A 30 -16.66 2.80 -13.72
N SER A 31 -17.15 3.97 -14.17
CA SER A 31 -16.37 5.20 -14.13
C SER A 31 -16.04 5.63 -12.69
N GLY A 32 -16.97 5.45 -11.75
CA GLY A 32 -16.73 5.67 -10.33
C GLY A 32 -15.65 4.73 -9.78
N TRP A 33 -15.72 3.45 -10.12
CA TRP A 33 -14.73 2.44 -9.74
C TRP A 33 -13.33 2.76 -10.28
N ILE A 34 -13.22 3.08 -11.58
CA ILE A 34 -11.95 3.45 -12.23
C ILE A 34 -11.37 4.72 -11.59
N ASN A 35 -12.19 5.76 -11.37
CA ASN A 35 -11.71 6.99 -10.73
C ASN A 35 -11.19 6.74 -9.31
N ALA A 36 -11.84 5.86 -8.54
CA ALA A 36 -11.37 5.49 -7.21
C ALA A 36 -10.02 4.73 -7.28
N ALA A 37 -9.89 3.79 -8.22
CA ALA A 37 -8.62 3.07 -8.45
C ALA A 37 -7.48 4.02 -8.86
N MET A 38 -7.73 4.92 -9.82
CA MET A 38 -6.74 5.91 -10.25
C MET A 38 -6.32 6.85 -9.13
N ARG A 39 -7.27 7.27 -8.27
CA ARG A 39 -6.94 8.11 -7.11
C ARG A 39 -6.02 7.39 -6.14
N ARG A 40 -6.32 6.13 -5.80
CA ARG A 40 -5.46 5.30 -4.93
C ARG A 40 -4.06 5.15 -5.51
N GLN A 41 -3.95 4.96 -6.83
CA GLN A 41 -2.65 4.87 -7.50
C GLN A 41 -1.87 6.18 -7.39
N VAL A 42 -2.52 7.33 -7.65
CA VAL A 42 -1.88 8.65 -7.54
C VAL A 42 -1.39 8.91 -6.11
N GLU A 43 -2.19 8.60 -5.10
CA GLU A 43 -1.82 8.75 -3.69
C GLU A 43 -0.63 7.84 -3.34
N HIS A 44 -0.62 6.60 -3.83
CA HIS A 44 0.50 5.68 -3.64
C HIS A 44 1.79 6.20 -4.29
N ASP A 45 1.71 6.64 -5.54
CA ASP A 45 2.86 7.17 -6.28
C ASP A 45 3.44 8.43 -5.61
N GLN A 46 2.57 9.33 -5.13
CA GLN A 46 2.99 10.51 -4.39
C GLN A 46 3.71 10.15 -3.10
N ARG A 47 3.19 9.18 -2.36
CA ARG A 47 3.83 8.70 -1.13
C ARG A 47 5.18 8.06 -1.41
N MET A 48 5.29 7.27 -2.47
CA MET A 48 6.56 6.65 -2.85
C MET A 48 7.62 7.68 -3.24
N ARG A 49 7.24 8.68 -4.05
CA ARG A 49 8.15 9.78 -4.40
C ARG A 49 8.61 10.58 -3.19
N ALA A 50 7.72 10.85 -2.24
CA ALA A 50 8.09 11.54 -1.01
C ALA A 50 9.06 10.72 -0.15
N LEU A 51 8.94 9.39 -0.13
CA LEU A 51 9.90 8.51 0.52
C LEU A 51 11.25 8.53 -0.19
N ASP A 52 11.27 8.48 -1.52
CA ASP A 52 12.50 8.55 -2.31
C ASP A 52 13.24 9.87 -2.09
N GLU A 53 12.51 11.00 -2.08
CA GLU A 53 13.09 12.32 -1.79
C GLU A 53 13.64 12.42 -0.36
N SER A 54 12.91 11.89 0.62
CA SER A 54 13.36 11.83 2.00
C SER A 54 14.63 10.98 2.15
N LEU A 55 14.71 9.85 1.44
CA LEU A 55 15.87 8.97 1.47
C LEU A 55 17.08 9.66 0.83
N ALA A 56 16.90 10.27 -0.35
CA ALA A 56 17.97 10.99 -1.03
C ALA A 56 18.52 12.15 -0.19
N THR A 57 17.66 12.87 0.54
CA THR A 57 18.08 13.93 1.46
C THR A 57 18.93 13.36 2.60
N TYR A 58 18.49 12.26 3.20
CA TYR A 58 19.24 11.59 4.27
C TYR A 58 20.61 11.09 3.77
N GLU A 59 20.66 10.48 2.59
CA GLU A 59 21.90 9.98 2.01
C GLU A 59 22.88 11.08 1.62
N ALA A 60 22.37 12.25 1.19
CA ALA A 60 23.21 13.42 0.94
C ALA A 60 23.90 13.91 2.23
N ASP A 61 23.20 13.86 3.35
CA ASP A 61 23.72 14.32 4.66
C ASP A 61 24.60 13.27 5.36
N HIS A 62 24.34 11.98 5.15
CA HIS A 62 24.93 10.88 5.93
C HIS A 62 25.73 9.84 5.13
N GLY A 63 25.70 9.91 3.79
CA GLY A 63 26.22 8.87 2.90
C GLY A 63 25.15 7.84 2.54
N GLU A 64 25.42 7.09 1.46
CA GLU A 64 24.51 6.05 0.92
C GLU A 64 24.17 4.98 1.96
N ILE A 65 22.91 4.57 2.04
CA ILE A 65 22.50 3.45 2.90
C ILE A 65 22.78 2.14 2.15
N THR A 66 23.76 1.37 2.62
CA THR A 66 24.11 0.11 1.98
C THR A 66 23.19 -1.05 2.40
N ALA A 67 23.23 -2.14 1.65
CA ALA A 67 22.54 -3.38 2.02
C ALA A 67 23.02 -3.94 3.38
N GLU A 68 24.30 -3.76 3.69
CA GLU A 68 24.90 -4.17 4.96
C GLU A 68 24.35 -3.35 6.13
N ASP A 69 24.15 -2.03 5.92
CA ASP A 69 23.52 -1.14 6.90
C ASP A 69 22.08 -1.54 7.18
N MET A 70 21.31 -1.88 6.15
CA MET A 70 19.93 -2.36 6.27
C MET A 70 19.86 -3.70 7.04
N GLU A 71 20.76 -4.64 6.74
CA GLU A 71 20.82 -5.92 7.46
C GLU A 71 21.20 -5.71 8.94
N ALA A 72 22.19 -4.86 9.20
CA ALA A 72 22.59 -4.51 10.57
C ALA A 72 21.46 -3.83 11.33
N ALA A 73 20.70 -2.94 10.68
CA ALA A 73 19.53 -2.27 11.26
C ALA A 73 18.41 -3.27 11.60
N SER A 74 18.11 -4.19 10.67
CA SER A 74 17.13 -5.26 10.86
C SER A 74 17.50 -6.19 12.03
N LYS A 75 18.79 -6.58 12.12
CA LYS A 75 19.31 -7.37 13.25
C LYS A 75 19.13 -6.63 14.58
N ARG A 76 19.45 -5.33 14.64
CA ARG A 76 19.25 -4.49 15.84
C ARG A 76 17.78 -4.33 16.21
N ALA A 77 16.88 -4.19 15.23
CA ALA A 77 15.45 -4.08 15.47
C ALA A 77 14.88 -5.39 16.06
N ARG A 78 15.30 -6.53 15.52
CA ARG A 78 14.90 -7.86 16.03
C ARG A 78 15.43 -8.13 17.44
N SER A 79 16.67 -7.76 17.75
CA SER A 79 17.24 -7.96 19.10
C SER A 79 16.58 -7.10 20.17
N ARG A 80 15.96 -5.98 19.76
CA ARG A 80 15.21 -5.07 20.65
C ARG A 80 13.70 -5.33 20.68
N ALA A 81 13.20 -6.30 19.93
CA ALA A 81 11.77 -6.56 19.85
C ALA A 81 11.28 -7.20 21.16
N ILE A 82 10.38 -6.50 21.87
CA ILE A 82 9.68 -7.04 23.04
C ILE A 82 8.55 -7.94 22.51
N VAL A 83 8.66 -9.26 22.72
CA VAL A 83 7.65 -10.23 22.31
C VAL A 83 6.45 -10.14 23.25
N VAL A 84 5.36 -9.54 22.77
CA VAL A 84 4.06 -9.60 23.47
C VAL A 84 3.37 -10.91 23.09
N ARG A 85 3.49 -11.93 23.96
CA ARG A 85 2.70 -13.16 23.83
C ARG A 85 1.31 -12.91 24.43
N GLY A 86 0.29 -12.83 23.59
CA GLY A 86 -1.12 -12.83 24.02
C GLY A 86 -1.43 -14.14 24.74
N GLY A 87 -1.79 -14.05 26.03
CA GLY A 87 -2.27 -15.20 26.80
C GLY A 87 -3.64 -15.63 26.27
N ALA A 88 -3.74 -16.86 25.77
CA ALA A 88 -5.03 -17.49 25.52
C ALA A 88 -5.65 -17.87 26.89
N PRO A 89 -6.95 -17.60 27.13
CA PRO A 89 -7.61 -18.04 28.34
C PRO A 89 -7.85 -19.54 28.27
N GLN A 90 -7.21 -20.27 29.17
CA GLN A 90 -7.52 -21.65 29.50
C GLN A 90 -8.95 -21.75 30.08
N LEU A 91 -9.91 -22.13 29.24
CA LEU A 91 -11.22 -22.60 29.68
C LEU A 91 -11.04 -23.99 30.29
N GLY A 92 -11.03 -24.04 31.62
CA GLY A 92 -11.08 -25.28 32.38
C GLY A 92 -12.44 -25.94 32.22
N SER A 93 -12.45 -27.19 31.79
CA SER A 93 -13.59 -28.10 31.90
C SER A 93 -13.64 -28.65 33.32
N SER A 94 -14.77 -28.49 34.01
CA SER A 94 -15.30 -29.40 35.04
C SER A 94 -16.80 -29.19 35.16
#